data_AF-A0A1H7SPU0-F1
#
_entry.id   AF-A0A1H7SPU0-F1
#
_cell.length_a   1.000
_cell.length_b   1.000
_cell.length_c   1.000
_cell.angle_alpha   90.00
_cell.angle_beta   90.00
_cell.angle_gamma   90.00
#
_symmetry.space_group_name_H-M   'P 1'
#
loop_
_entity.id
_entity.type
_entity.pdbx_description
1 polymer ?
#
loop_
_entity_poly.entity_id
_entity_poly.type
_entity_poly.pdbx_seq_one_letter_code
_entity_poly.pdbx_strand_id
1 'polypeptide(L)' 'MLNTVLLAMIGGPEIAIIVLALLLLFGGKKIPELMRGLGRGVREFKDGQAGTTKDEVKDEKQ' A
#
# COMPACT_ATOMS: atom_id res chain seq x y z
N MET A 1 -7.46 -18.31 -26.06
CA MET A 1 -8.92 -18.45 -25.88
C MET A 1 -9.30 -18.76 -24.43
N LEU A 2 -8.73 -19.78 -23.79
CA LEU A 2 -9.06 -20.13 -22.39
C LEU A 2 -8.58 -19.11 -21.35
N ASN A 3 -7.35 -18.57 -21.51
CA ASN A 3 -6.81 -17.55 -20.60
C ASN A 3 -7.59 -16.24 -20.60
N THR A 4 -8.11 -15.80 -21.75
CA THR A 4 -8.91 -14.57 -21.84
C THR A 4 -10.27 -14.73 -21.17
N VAL A 5 -10.88 -15.92 -21.26
CA VAL A 5 -12.11 -16.22 -20.53
C VAL A 5 -11.84 -16.32 -19.04
N LEU A 6 -10.73 -16.91 -18.60
CA LEU A 6 -10.36 -16.97 -17.18
C LEU A 6 -10.02 -15.57 -16.62
N LEU A 7 -9.32 -14.72 -17.38
CA LEU A 7 -9.10 -13.30 -17.06
C LEU A 7 -10.35 -12.44 -17.22
N ALA A 8 -11.39 -12.91 -17.90
CA ALA A 8 -12.68 -12.22 -18.00
C ALA A 8 -13.67 -12.68 -16.91
N MET A 9 -13.49 -13.90 -16.36
CA MET A 9 -14.22 -14.44 -15.20
C MET A 9 -13.55 -14.10 -13.85
N ILE A 10 -12.23 -13.79 -13.86
CA ILE A 10 -11.50 -13.04 -12.81
C ILE A 10 -11.12 -11.70 -13.44
N GLY A 11 -12.08 -11.04 -14.06
CA GLY A 11 -11.86 -9.80 -14.79
C GLY A 11 -12.00 -8.57 -13.93
N GLY A 12 -11.61 -7.43 -14.52
CA GLY A 12 -11.88 -6.11 -13.96
C GLY A 12 -13.30 -5.91 -13.39
N PRO A 13 -14.37 -6.50 -13.96
CA PRO A 13 -15.72 -6.41 -13.40
C PRO A 13 -15.87 -7.03 -12.01
N GLU A 14 -15.38 -8.25 -11.75
CA GLU A 14 -15.49 -8.87 -10.41
C GLU A 14 -14.72 -8.06 -9.36
N ILE A 15 -13.51 -7.60 -9.70
CA ILE A 15 -12.71 -6.76 -8.80
C ILE A 15 -13.44 -5.44 -8.51
N ALA A 16 -14.05 -4.82 -9.51
CA ALA A 16 -14.85 -3.61 -9.32
C ALA A 16 -16.04 -3.84 -8.39
N ILE A 17 -16.72 -4.99 -8.48
CA ILE A 17 -17.83 -5.35 -7.58
C ILE A 17 -17.33 -5.56 -6.14
N ILE A 18 -16.20 -6.24 -5.95
CA ILE A 18 -15.61 -6.45 -4.61
C ILE A 18 -15.19 -5.11 -3.99
N VAL A 19 -14.53 -4.25 -4.77
CA VAL A 19 -14.15 -2.91 -4.33
C VAL A 19 -15.39 -2.10 -3.99
N LEU A 20 -16.44 -2.15 -4.82
CA LEU A 20 -17.70 -1.45 -4.54
C LEU A 20 -18.37 -1.96 -3.26
N ALA A 21 -18.39 -3.27 -3.01
CA ALA A 21 -18.91 -3.85 -1.77
C ALA A 21 -18.11 -3.39 -0.54
N LEU A 22 -16.78 -3.36 -0.62
CA LEU A 22 -15.91 -2.83 0.44
C LEU A 22 -16.13 -1.33 0.66
N LEU A 23 -16.33 -0.55 -0.40
CA LEU A 23 -16.63 0.88 -0.31
C LEU A 23 -18.01 1.13 0.31
N LEU A 24 -19.00 0.26 0.09
CA LEU A 24 -20.30 0.35 0.75
C LEU A 24 -20.21 -0.03 2.25
N LEU A 25 -19.43 -1.05 2.59
CA LEU A 25 -19.29 -1.52 3.97
C LEU A 25 -18.44 -0.56 4.83
N PHE A 26 -17.30 -0.11 4.31
CA PHE A 26 -16.36 0.74 5.04
C PHE A 26 -16.51 2.23 4.72
N GLY A 27 -17.18 2.59 3.62
CA GLY A 27 -17.26 3.96 3.11
C GLY A 27 -16.04 4.33 2.25
N GLY A 28 -16.26 5.17 1.22
CA GLY A 28 -15.20 5.58 0.29
C GLY A 28 -14.07 6.39 0.90
N LYS A 29 -14.24 6.90 2.13
CA LYS A 29 -13.23 7.69 2.84
C LYS A 29 -12.28 6.85 3.72
N LYS A 30 -12.71 5.67 4.20
CA LYS A 30 -11.90 4.87 5.13
C LYS A 30 -10.68 4.23 4.48
N ILE A 31 -10.79 3.76 3.23
CA ILE A 31 -9.66 3.15 2.53
C ILE A 31 -8.52 4.17 2.31
N PRO A 32 -8.77 5.39 1.77
CA PRO A 32 -7.75 6.43 1.67
C PRO A 32 -7.17 6.86 3.03
N GLU A 33 -8.00 6.95 4.06
CA GLU A 33 -7.58 7.33 5.42
C GLU A 33 -6.61 6.30 6.02
N LEU A 34 -6.94 5.00 5.89
CA LEU A 34 -6.08 3.89 6.30
C LEU A 34 -4.76 3.87 5.50
N MET A 35 -4.81 4.07 4.19
CA MET A 35 -3.60 4.16 3.35
C MET A 35 -2.70 5.32 3.76
N ARG A 36 -3.27 6.50 4.08
CA ARG A 36 -2.51 7.67 4.55
C ARG A 36 -1.93 7.46 5.95
N GLY A 37 -2.63 6.73 6.83
CA GLY A 37 -2.12 6.35 8.15
C GLY A 37 -0.97 5.35 8.04
N LEU A 38 -1.17 4.26 7.29
CA LEU A 38 -0.17 3.23 7.05
C LEU A 38 1.07 3.80 6.34
N GLY A 39 0.88 4.64 5.32
CA GLY A 39 1.99 5.27 4.59
C GLY A 39 2.83 6.19 5.48
N ARG A 40 2.21 6.91 6.43
CA ARG A 40 2.94 7.70 7.43
C ARG A 40 3.71 6.80 8.39
N GLY A 41 3.09 5.75 8.92
CA GLY A 41 3.76 4.79 9.80
C GLY A 41 4.94 4.07 9.13
N VAL A 42 4.80 3.65 7.87
CA VAL A 42 5.89 3.04 7.09
C VAL A 42 7.02 4.05 6.85
N ARG A 43 6.69 5.32 6.59
CA ARG A 43 7.70 6.37 6.41
C ARG A 43 8.46 6.64 7.70
N GLU A 44 7.77 6.84 8.82
CA GLU A 44 8.39 7.04 10.13
C GLU A 44 9.23 5.83 10.55
N PHE A 45 8.76 4.60 10.27
CA PHE A 45 9.51 3.37 10.52
C PHE A 45 10.80 3.29 9.69
N LYS A 46 10.75 3.72 8.42
CA LYS A 46 11.93 3.76 7.55
C LYS A 46 12.89 4.88 7.94
N ASP A 47 12.38 6.05 8.29
CA ASP A 47 13.18 7.20 8.71
C ASP A 47 13.89 6.92 10.05
N GLY A 48 13.20 6.26 10.99
CA GLY A 48 13.79 5.81 12.26
C GLY A 48 14.90 4.77 12.07
N GLN A 49 14.71 3.78 11.19
CA GLN A 49 15.78 2.84 10.83
C GLN A 49 16.95 3.49 10.08
N ALA A 50 16.66 4.42 9.17
CA ALA A 50 17.69 5.11 8.40
C ALA A 50 18.52 6.09 9.23
N GLY A 51 17.93 6.68 10.28
CA GLY A 51 18.66 7.48 11.28
C GLY A 51 19.74 6.65 11.98
N THR A 52 19.45 5.40 12.32
CA THR A 52 20.44 4.47 12.90
C THR A 52 21.57 4.12 11.93
N THR A 53 21.31 4.05 10.62
CA THR A 53 22.34 3.71 9.61
C THR A 53 23.18 4.92 9.16
N LYS A 54 22.66 6.14 9.22
CA LYS A 54 23.38 7.34 8.73
C LYS A 54 24.44 7.85 9.71
N ASP A 55 24.29 7.59 11.00
CA ASP A 55 25.25 8.04 12.01
C ASP A 55 26.55 7.20 12.02
N GLU A 56 26.58 6.02 11.39
CA GLU A 56 27.78 5.17 11.30
C GLU A 56 28.73 5.54 10.14
N VAL A 57 28.31 6.35 9.16
CA VAL A 57 29.11 6.61 7.93
C VAL A 57 29.90 7.93 7.98
N LYS A 58 29.84 8.68 9.10
CA LYS A 58 30.44 10.03 9.17
C LYS A 58 31.74 10.16 9.97
N ASP A 59 32.25 9.08 10.57
CA ASP A 59 33.44 9.13 11.45
C ASP A 59 34.77 8.67 10.80
N GLU A 60 34.80 8.31 9.51
CA GLU A 60 36.04 7.84 8.85
C GLU A 60 36.78 8.89 8.00
N LYS A 61 36.49 10.18 8.18
CA LYS A 61 37.29 11.26 7.58
C LYS A 61 37.51 12.43 8.54
N GLN A 62 38.27 12.18 9.60
CA GLN A 62 39.18 13.16 10.19
C GLN A 62 40.56 12.54 10.39
#